data_AF-A0A1C0Y8A2-F1
#
_entry.id   AF-A0A1C0Y8A2-F1
#
_cell.length_a   1.000
_cell.length_b   1.000
_cell.length_c   1.000
_cell.angle_alpha   90.00
_cell.angle_beta   90.00
_cell.angle_gamma   90.00
#
_symmetry.space_group_name_H-M   'P 1'
#
loop_
_entity.id
_entity.type
_entity.pdbx_description
1 polymer ?
#
loop_
_entity_poly.entity_id
_entity_poly.type
_entity_poly.pdbx_seq_one_letter_code
_entity_poly.pdbx_strand_id
1 'polypeptide(L)'
;MNTKFLATSGIIAALYIAVTMLLAPLSFGAVQFRFAEVFNHLIVFSPKYAIGVIIGVFISNALFSTLGVADLIFGVGHTIITFAIVLFVFKYVKNIWARLIINTGVFTTTMFIIAFQLNLVLELPFFETWLYLAIGEFVVLAIGMPIMFALNKRLQLAKFMK
;
A
#
# COMPACT_ATOMS: atom_id res chain seq x y z
N MET A 1 10.48 4.81 -24.70
CA MET A 1 10.11 4.19 -23.41
C MET A 1 11.35 4.15 -22.51
N ASN A 2 11.25 4.63 -21.27
CA ASN A 2 12.39 4.64 -20.35
C ASN A 2 12.52 3.23 -19.72
N THR A 3 13.42 2.40 -20.25
CA THR A 3 13.62 1.00 -19.83
C THR A 3 13.83 0.85 -18.32
N LYS A 4 14.49 1.84 -17.70
CA LYS A 4 14.69 1.91 -16.24
C LYS A 4 13.38 1.98 -15.46
N PHE A 5 12.39 2.74 -15.94
CA PHE A 5 11.09 2.86 -15.29
C PHE A 5 10.33 1.53 -15.31
N LEU A 6 10.37 0.82 -16.44
CA LEU A 6 9.71 -0.48 -16.59
C LEU A 6 10.35 -1.52 -15.67
N ALA A 7 11.70 -1.62 -15.68
CA ALA A 7 12.43 -2.55 -14.83
C ALA A 7 12.19 -2.27 -13.34
N THR A 8 12.23 -1.00 -12.93
CA THR A 8 12.01 -0.62 -11.53
C THR A 8 10.58 -0.93 -11.07
N SER A 9 9.58 -0.61 -11.89
CA SER A 9 8.17 -0.91 -11.58
C SER A 9 7.93 -2.42 -11.51
N GLY A 10 8.57 -3.20 -12.39
CA GLY A 10 8.51 -4.66 -12.36
C GLY A 10 9.14 -5.26 -11.10
N ILE A 11 10.30 -4.74 -10.67
CA ILE A 11 10.95 -5.18 -9.42
C ILE A 11 10.06 -4.87 -8.21
N ILE A 12 9.46 -3.68 -8.15
CA ILE A 12 8.57 -3.30 -7.05
C ILE A 12 7.34 -4.21 -7.01
N ALA A 13 6.71 -4.46 -8.16
CA ALA A 13 5.58 -5.38 -8.25
C ALA A 13 5.97 -6.80 -7.80
N ALA A 14 7.12 -7.31 -8.25
CA ALA A 14 7.61 -8.62 -7.86
C ALA A 14 7.89 -8.72 -6.35
N LEU A 15 8.50 -7.68 -5.76
CA LEU A 15 8.72 -7.62 -4.30
C LEU A 15 7.40 -7.56 -3.53
N TYR A 16 6.44 -6.76 -4.00
CA TYR A 16 5.11 -6.67 -3.41
C TYR A 16 4.43 -8.04 -3.39
N ILE A 17 4.47 -8.76 -4.50
CA ILE A 17 3.91 -10.11 -4.64
C ILE A 17 4.64 -11.09 -3.72
N ALA A 18 5.97 -11.09 -3.73
CA ALA A 18 6.77 -12.00 -2.92
C ALA A 18 6.49 -11.81 -1.41
N VAL A 19 6.41 -10.56 -0.94
CA VAL A 19 6.07 -10.26 0.46
C VAL A 19 4.65 -10.71 0.79
N THR A 20 3.69 -10.43 -0.11
CA THR A 20 2.30 -10.88 0.05
C THR A 20 2.20 -12.40 0.17
N MET A 21 2.93 -13.14 -0.67
CA MET A 21 2.96 -14.61 -0.66
C MET A 21 3.60 -15.19 0.60
N LEU A 22 4.79 -14.68 0.97
CA LEU A 22 5.55 -15.21 2.10
C LEU A 22 4.83 -14.98 3.44
N LEU A 23 4.12 -13.86 3.54
CA LEU A 23 3.42 -13.46 4.76
C LEU A 23 1.91 -13.70 4.69
N ALA A 24 1.43 -14.41 3.67
CA ALA A 24 0.02 -14.76 3.51
C ALA A 24 -0.64 -15.31 4.79
N PRO A 25 -0.02 -16.25 5.56
CA PRO A 25 -0.62 -16.76 6.79
C PRO A 25 -0.86 -15.70 7.87
N LEU A 26 -0.05 -14.64 7.89
CA LEU A 26 -0.19 -13.52 8.83
C LEU A 26 -1.11 -12.41 8.29
N SER A 27 -1.35 -12.37 6.98
CA SER A 27 -2.20 -11.40 6.31
C SER A 27 -3.70 -11.73 6.41
N PHE A 28 -4.09 -12.98 6.68
CA PHE A 28 -5.49 -13.43 6.71
C PHE A 28 -6.05 -13.73 8.12
N GLY A 29 -5.34 -13.32 9.19
CA GLY A 29 -5.83 -13.42 10.57
C GLY A 29 -6.92 -12.41 10.91
N ALA A 30 -7.45 -12.45 12.14
CA ALA A 30 -8.46 -11.50 12.62
C ALA A 30 -7.97 -10.03 12.55
N VAL A 31 -6.69 -9.81 12.81
CA VAL A 31 -5.98 -8.57 12.48
C VAL A 31 -5.24 -8.81 11.17
N GLN A 32 -5.82 -8.40 10.04
CA GLN A 32 -5.23 -8.61 8.72
C GLN A 32 -4.04 -7.66 8.51
N PHE A 33 -2.83 -8.13 8.82
CA PHE A 33 -1.62 -7.32 8.63
C PHE A 33 -1.20 -7.31 7.16
N ARG A 34 -1.33 -6.16 6.49
CA ARG A 34 -0.96 -6.03 5.08
C ARG A 34 0.50 -5.61 4.90
N PHE A 35 1.44 -6.50 5.19
CA PHE A 35 2.89 -6.20 5.14
C PHE A 35 3.38 -5.62 3.81
N ALA A 36 2.78 -5.99 2.68
CA ALA A 36 3.16 -5.47 1.37
C ALA A 36 2.83 -3.97 1.20
N GLU A 37 1.89 -3.42 1.96
CA GLU A 37 1.52 -2.01 1.90
C GLU A 37 2.64 -1.08 2.40
N VAL A 38 3.69 -1.61 3.04
CA VAL A 38 4.91 -0.83 3.34
C VAL A 38 5.50 -0.19 2.07
N PHE A 39 5.36 -0.85 0.91
CA PHE A 39 5.81 -0.33 -0.39
C PHE A 39 5.06 0.94 -0.82
N ASN A 40 3.88 1.24 -0.27
CA ASN A 40 3.16 2.49 -0.54
C ASN A 40 4.00 3.72 -0.18
N HIS A 41 4.86 3.64 0.83
CA HIS A 41 5.75 4.74 1.19
C HIS A 41 6.72 5.13 0.08
N LEU A 42 6.95 4.28 -0.94
CA LEU A 42 7.79 4.64 -2.09
C LEU A 42 7.26 5.89 -2.81
N ILE A 43 5.94 6.11 -2.80
CA ILE A 43 5.30 7.27 -3.43
C ILE A 43 5.77 8.60 -2.82
N VAL A 44 6.24 8.59 -1.56
CA VAL A 44 6.81 9.75 -0.86
C VAL A 44 8.06 10.27 -1.57
N PHE A 45 8.82 9.38 -2.21
CA PHE A 45 10.09 9.71 -2.88
C PHE A 45 9.91 10.02 -4.38
N SER A 46 8.99 9.33 -5.05
CA SER A 46 8.60 9.66 -6.43
C SER A 46 7.21 9.14 -6.75
N PRO A 47 6.33 9.95 -7.37
CA PRO A 47 5.00 9.52 -7.79
C PRO A 47 5.05 8.37 -8.81
N LYS A 48 6.16 8.22 -9.55
CA LYS A 48 6.33 7.16 -10.55
C LYS A 48 6.31 5.76 -9.92
N TYR A 49 6.66 5.62 -8.64
CA TYR A 49 6.63 4.34 -7.93
C TYR A 49 5.21 3.79 -7.72
N ALA A 50 4.18 4.66 -7.76
CA ALA A 50 2.79 4.25 -7.61
C ALA A 50 2.40 3.17 -8.62
N ILE A 51 2.90 3.24 -9.85
CA ILE A 51 2.58 2.27 -10.91
C ILE A 51 3.06 0.86 -10.56
N GLY A 52 4.30 0.73 -10.04
CA GLY A 52 4.83 -0.57 -9.61
C GLY A 52 4.01 -1.16 -8.46
N VAL A 53 3.59 -0.33 -7.51
CA VAL A 53 2.77 -0.79 -6.38
C VAL A 53 1.36 -1.17 -6.81
N ILE A 54 0.69 -0.36 -7.63
CA ILE A 54 -0.65 -0.68 -8.17
C ILE A 54 -0.63 -2.00 -8.95
N ILE A 55 0.40 -2.24 -9.77
CA ILE A 55 0.56 -3.51 -10.50
C ILE A 55 0.77 -4.67 -9.51
N GLY A 56 1.59 -4.46 -8.46
CA GLY A 56 1.77 -5.42 -7.38
C GLY A 56 0.45 -5.80 -6.71
N VAL A 57 -0.32 -4.81 -6.25
CA VAL A 57 -1.64 -5.00 -5.62
C VAL A 57 -2.58 -5.74 -6.56
N PHE A 58 -2.67 -5.32 -7.83
CA PHE A 58 -3.52 -5.94 -8.83
C PHE A 58 -3.19 -7.42 -9.02
N ILE A 59 -1.91 -7.76 -9.22
CA ILE A 59 -1.49 -9.15 -9.44
C ILE A 59 -1.65 -9.97 -8.16
N SER A 60 -1.29 -9.43 -7.00
CA SER A 60 -1.45 -10.12 -5.72
C SER A 60 -2.91 -10.43 -5.44
N ASN A 61 -3.82 -9.49 -5.64
CA ASN A 61 -5.24 -9.72 -5.43
C ASN A 61 -5.80 -10.68 -6.49
N ALA A 62 -5.37 -10.59 -7.74
CA ALA A 62 -5.80 -11.50 -8.80
C ALA A 62 -5.36 -12.96 -8.55
N LEU A 63 -4.21 -13.18 -7.92
CA LEU A 63 -3.66 -14.52 -7.71
C LEU A 63 -3.98 -15.13 -6.34
N PHE A 64 -4.11 -14.31 -5.29
CA PHE A 64 -4.18 -14.80 -3.90
C PHE A 64 -5.47 -14.41 -3.17
N SER A 65 -6.33 -13.57 -3.74
CA SER A 65 -7.56 -13.18 -3.04
C SER A 65 -8.60 -14.30 -3.06
N THR A 66 -9.07 -14.69 -1.87
CA THR A 66 -10.21 -15.58 -1.67
C THR A 66 -11.55 -14.92 -1.99
N LEU A 67 -11.61 -13.58 -2.04
CA LEU A 67 -12.81 -12.79 -2.29
C LEU A 67 -13.06 -12.50 -3.78
N GLY A 68 -12.18 -12.98 -4.67
CA GLY A 68 -12.34 -12.89 -6.12
C GLY A 68 -12.29 -11.46 -6.67
N VAL A 69 -13.12 -11.18 -7.68
CA VAL A 69 -13.10 -9.91 -8.45
C VAL A 69 -13.43 -8.69 -7.59
N ALA A 70 -14.23 -8.85 -6.53
CA ALA A 70 -14.57 -7.75 -5.63
C ALA A 70 -13.30 -7.16 -4.98
N ASP A 71 -12.38 -8.00 -4.53
CA ASP A 71 -11.14 -7.57 -3.88
C ASP A 71 -10.14 -6.93 -4.83
N LEU A 72 -10.22 -7.31 -6.11
CA LEU A 72 -9.47 -6.64 -7.15
C LEU A 72 -9.95 -5.19 -7.33
N ILE A 73 -11.28 -4.98 -7.43
CA ILE A 73 -11.86 -3.65 -7.64
C ILE A 73 -11.65 -2.77 -6.41
N PHE A 74 -12.00 -3.27 -5.23
CA PHE A 74 -11.93 -2.50 -4.00
C PHE A 74 -10.48 -2.32 -3.51
N GLY A 75 -9.61 -3.33 -3.62
CA GLY A 75 -8.21 -3.22 -3.21
C GLY A 75 -7.39 -2.29 -4.12
N VAL A 76 -7.52 -2.45 -5.44
CA VAL A 76 -6.84 -1.56 -6.40
C VAL A 76 -7.47 -0.17 -6.36
N GLY A 77 -8.79 -0.08 -6.25
CA GLY A 77 -9.52 1.18 -6.09
C GLY A 77 -9.10 1.94 -4.83
N HIS A 78 -9.01 1.24 -3.69
CA HIS A 78 -8.47 1.78 -2.44
C HIS A 78 -7.08 2.37 -2.65
N THR A 79 -6.17 1.61 -3.25
CA THR A 79 -4.78 2.07 -3.48
C THR A 79 -4.74 3.32 -4.36
N ILE A 80 -5.50 3.33 -5.47
CA ILE A 80 -5.53 4.46 -6.41
C ILE A 80 -6.11 5.72 -5.75
N ILE A 81 -7.25 5.59 -5.05
CA ILE A 81 -7.91 6.72 -4.37
C ILE A 81 -6.95 7.29 -3.31
N THR A 82 -6.35 6.42 -2.51
CA THR A 82 -5.43 6.82 -1.44
C THR A 82 -4.19 7.51 -2.01
N PHE A 83 -3.61 6.96 -3.08
CA PHE A 83 -2.51 7.60 -3.80
C PHE A 83 -2.89 8.96 -4.39
N ALA A 84 -4.08 9.11 -4.96
CA ALA A 84 -4.54 10.41 -5.46
C ALA A 84 -4.62 11.45 -4.34
N ILE A 85 -5.15 11.08 -3.17
CA ILE A 85 -5.26 11.96 -1.99
C ILE A 85 -3.86 12.36 -1.49
N VAL A 86 -2.97 11.41 -1.24
CA VAL A 86 -1.63 11.72 -0.70
C VAL A 86 -0.80 12.53 -1.70
N LEU A 87 -0.87 12.23 -3.00
CA LEU A 87 -0.19 13.00 -4.04
C LEU A 87 -0.69 14.44 -4.11
N PHE A 88 -1.98 14.66 -3.87
CA PHE A 88 -2.54 16.02 -3.79
C PHE A 88 -1.97 16.77 -2.57
N VAL A 89 -1.99 16.15 -1.39
CA VAL A 89 -1.46 16.74 -0.15
C VAL A 89 0.05 17.01 -0.23
N PHE A 90 0.79 16.11 -0.88
CA PHE A 90 2.24 16.19 -1.06
C PHE A 90 2.71 17.40 -1.89
N LYS A 91 1.80 18.09 -2.60
CA LYS A 91 2.09 19.38 -3.24
C LYS A 91 2.39 20.48 -2.23
N TYR A 92 1.80 20.39 -1.03
CA TYR A 92 1.93 21.38 0.04
C TYR A 92 2.97 20.98 1.10
N VAL A 93 3.39 19.71 1.12
CA VAL A 93 4.30 19.16 2.14
C VAL A 93 5.63 18.75 1.53
N LYS A 94 6.69 19.46 1.94
CA LYS A 94 8.07 19.23 1.45
C LYS A 94 8.90 18.31 2.35
N ASN A 95 8.57 18.19 3.63
CA ASN A 95 9.32 17.35 4.57
C ASN A 95 8.98 15.86 4.36
N ILE A 96 10.01 15.03 4.16
CA ILE A 96 9.87 13.59 3.94
C ILE A 96 9.18 12.90 5.12
N TRP A 97 9.55 13.23 6.37
CA TRP A 97 8.93 12.63 7.55
C TRP A 97 7.46 12.99 7.66
N ALA A 98 7.11 14.26 7.38
CA ALA A 98 5.72 14.68 7.35
C ALA A 98 4.93 13.94 6.25
N ARG A 99 5.53 13.72 5.07
CA ARG A 99 4.91 12.92 4.00
C ARG A 99 4.70 11.47 4.39
N LEU A 100 5.66 10.83 5.09
CA LEU A 100 5.53 9.46 5.58
C LEU A 100 4.38 9.32 6.61
N ILE A 101 4.30 10.27 7.56
CA ILE A 101 3.24 10.29 8.58
C ILE A 101 1.87 10.52 7.93
N ILE A 102 1.77 11.47 7.00
CA ILE A 102 0.54 11.74 6.25
C ILE A 102 0.13 10.50 5.44
N ASN A 103 1.08 9.85 4.74
CA ASN A 103 0.80 8.64 3.99
C ASN A 103 0.22 7.55 4.90
N THR A 104 0.86 7.31 6.04
CA THR A 104 0.40 6.33 7.03
C THR A 104 -1.01 6.65 7.53
N GLY A 105 -1.28 7.89 7.92
CA GLY A 105 -2.58 8.31 8.43
C GLY A 105 -3.69 8.21 7.38
N VAL A 106 -3.41 8.61 6.13
CA VAL A 106 -4.39 8.54 5.05
C VAL A 106 -4.70 7.08 4.72
N PHE A 107 -3.67 6.22 4.51
CA PHE A 107 -3.87 4.78 4.26
C PHE A 107 -4.64 4.07 5.38
N THR A 108 -4.31 4.38 6.63
CA THR A 108 -5.01 3.84 7.80
C THR A 108 -6.49 4.24 7.80
N THR A 109 -6.77 5.51 7.47
CA THR A 109 -8.16 6.01 7.45
C THR A 109 -8.94 5.39 6.30
N THR A 110 -8.37 5.35 5.09
CA THR A 110 -9.02 4.83 3.87
C THR A 110 -9.33 3.34 3.92
N MET A 111 -8.85 2.60 4.92
CA MET A 111 -9.27 1.22 5.20
C MET A 111 -10.79 1.05 5.37
N PHE A 112 -11.55 2.15 5.59
CA PHE A 112 -13.01 2.09 5.55
C PHE A 112 -13.55 1.54 4.22
N ILE A 113 -12.84 1.75 3.10
CA ILE A 113 -13.23 1.24 1.78
C ILE A 113 -13.21 -0.29 1.77
N ILE A 114 -12.18 -0.88 2.35
CA ILE A 114 -12.02 -2.34 2.44
C ILE A 114 -12.96 -2.92 3.51
N ALA A 115 -13.15 -2.22 4.63
CA ALA A 115 -14.13 -2.62 5.64
C ALA A 115 -15.56 -2.65 5.06
N PHE A 116 -15.91 -1.69 4.21
CA PHE A 116 -17.19 -1.65 3.52
C PHE A 116 -17.36 -2.84 2.55
N GLN A 117 -16.31 -3.18 1.79
CA GLN A 117 -16.31 -4.38 0.95
C GLN A 117 -16.53 -5.66 1.78
N LEU A 118 -15.84 -5.82 2.90
CA LEU A 118 -15.98 -7.00 3.76
C LEU A 118 -17.37 -7.07 4.41
N ASN A 119 -17.96 -5.92 4.79
CA ASN A 119 -19.34 -5.87 5.25
C ASN A 119 -20.33 -6.28 4.15
N LEU A 120 -20.10 -5.89 2.89
CA LEU A 120 -21.00 -6.22 1.78
C LEU A 120 -20.90 -7.69 1.35
N VAL A 121 -19.69 -8.27 1.36
CA VAL A 121 -19.46 -9.64 0.85
C VAL A 121 -19.59 -10.71 1.92
N LEU A 122 -19.15 -10.43 3.14
CA LEU A 122 -19.10 -11.39 4.25
C LEU A 122 -20.05 -11.03 5.40
N GLU A 123 -20.83 -9.95 5.27
CA GLU A 123 -21.78 -9.46 6.28
C GLU A 123 -21.13 -9.17 7.65
N LEU A 124 -19.81 -8.93 7.67
CA LEU A 124 -19.05 -8.67 8.89
C LEU A 124 -19.40 -7.30 9.48
N PRO A 125 -19.37 -7.13 10.82
CA PRO A 125 -19.64 -5.84 11.46
C PRO A 125 -18.64 -4.79 11.01
N PHE A 126 -19.14 -3.73 10.36
CA PHE A 126 -18.32 -2.70 9.71
C PHE A 126 -17.32 -2.03 10.66
N PHE A 127 -17.80 -1.53 11.81
CA PHE A 127 -16.95 -0.77 12.74
C PHE A 127 -15.82 -1.61 13.34
N GLU A 128 -16.11 -2.85 13.73
CA GLU A 128 -15.10 -3.77 14.25
C GLU A 128 -14.08 -4.13 13.18
N THR A 129 -14.56 -4.50 11.98
CA THR A 129 -13.70 -4.85 10.85
C THR A 129 -12.79 -3.68 10.47
N TRP A 130 -13.35 -2.48 10.39
CA TRP A 130 -12.58 -1.27 10.12
C TRP A 130 -11.50 -1.02 11.16
N LEU A 131 -11.83 -1.16 12.46
CA LEU A 131 -10.87 -0.95 13.53
C LEU A 131 -9.71 -1.95 13.45
N TYR A 132 -9.99 -3.24 13.22
CA TYR A 132 -8.95 -4.25 13.07
C TYR A 132 -8.06 -4.00 11.84
N LEU A 133 -8.66 -3.65 10.69
CA LEU A 133 -7.91 -3.32 9.48
C LEU A 133 -7.06 -2.06 9.65
N ALA A 134 -7.62 -1.01 10.25
CA ALA A 134 -6.92 0.23 10.50
C ALA A 134 -5.74 0.02 11.45
N ILE A 135 -5.91 -0.76 12.53
CA ILE A 135 -4.81 -1.09 13.44
C ILE A 135 -3.72 -1.88 12.72
N GLY A 136 -4.09 -2.90 11.94
CA GLY A 136 -3.15 -3.71 11.17
C GLY A 136 -2.33 -2.87 10.20
N GLU A 137 -3.00 -2.04 9.42
CA GLU A 137 -2.36 -1.13 8.46
C GLU A 137 -1.45 -0.11 9.16
N PHE A 138 -1.95 0.53 10.22
CA PHE A 138 -1.19 1.52 10.97
C PHE A 138 0.10 0.94 11.52
N VAL A 139 0.05 -0.25 12.13
CA VAL A 139 1.23 -0.92 12.69
C VAL A 139 2.25 -1.22 11.60
N VAL A 140 1.79 -1.81 10.49
CA VAL A 140 2.66 -2.16 9.36
C VAL A 140 3.32 -0.91 8.77
N LEU A 141 2.54 0.14 8.49
CA LEU A 141 3.05 1.36 7.91
C LEU A 141 3.95 2.13 8.88
N ALA A 142 3.62 2.15 10.18
CA ALA A 142 4.44 2.78 11.20
C ALA A 142 5.81 2.12 11.32
N ILE A 143 5.88 0.79 11.26
CA ILE A 143 7.15 0.03 11.20
C ILE A 143 7.84 0.23 9.84
N GLY A 144 7.07 0.36 8.77
CA GLY A 144 7.55 0.60 7.41
C GLY A 144 8.23 1.96 7.23
N MET A 145 7.79 3.00 7.94
CA MET A 145 8.34 4.36 7.87
C MET A 145 9.87 4.42 8.11
N PRO A 146 10.43 3.95 9.24
CA PRO A 146 11.88 3.99 9.48
C PRO A 146 12.66 3.12 8.49
N ILE A 147 12.11 1.98 8.07
CA ILE A 147 12.73 1.09 7.08
C ILE A 147 12.88 1.83 5.74
N MET A 148 11.79 2.44 5.26
CA MET A 148 11.78 3.16 3.99
C MET A 148 12.64 4.42 4.02
N PHE A 149 12.69 5.11 5.16
CA PHE A 149 13.59 6.24 5.36
C PHE A 149 15.07 5.81 5.29
N ALA A 150 15.44 4.72 5.99
CA ALA A 150 16.80 4.18 5.95
C ALA A 150 17.19 3.69 4.54
N LEU A 151 16.25 3.04 3.85
CA LEU A 151 16.42 2.58 2.48
C LEU A 151 16.69 3.75 1.52
N ASN A 152 15.93 4.84 1.64
CA ASN A 152 16.16 6.05 0.84
C ASN A 152 17.54 6.67 1.09
N LYS A 153 18.06 6.63 2.33
CA LYS A 153 19.40 7.13 2.65
C LYS A 153 20.51 6.35 1.95
N ARG A 154 20.30 5.04 1.72
CA ARG A 154 21.27 4.16 1.04
C ARG A 154 21.11 4.19 -0.48
N LEU A 155 19.88 4.01 -0.95
CA LEU A 155 19.58 3.85 -2.37
C LEU A 155 19.25 5.17 -3.08
N GLN A 156 19.11 6.30 -2.39
CA GLN A 156 18.74 7.58 -3.00
C GLN A 156 17.52 7.45 -3.95
N LEU A 157 16.44 6.84 -3.45
CA LEU A 157 15.26 6.43 -4.23
C LEU A 157 14.64 7.59 -5.04
N ALA A 158 14.75 8.83 -4.55
CA ALA A 158 14.30 10.02 -5.28
C ALA A 158 15.10 10.29 -6.58
N LYS A 159 16.36 9.85 -6.69
CA LYS A 159 17.20 10.04 -7.89
C LYS A 159 17.02 8.93 -8.91
N PHE A 160 16.70 7.71 -8.48
CA PHE A 160 16.53 6.56 -9.37
C PHE A 160 15.40 6.73 -10.40
N MET A 161 14.36 7.47 -10.04
CA MET A 161 13.16 7.68 -10.87
C MET A 161 12.97 9.13 -11.33
N LYS A 162 14.02 9.96 -11.31
CA LYS A 162 13.98 11.30 -11.92
C LYS A 162 13.76 11.20 -13.43
#